data_AF-A0A8C5RYU2-F1
#
_entry.id   AF-A0A8C5RYU2-F1
#
_cell.length_a   1.000
_cell.length_b   1.000
_cell.length_c   1.000
_cell.angle_alpha   90.00
_cell.angle_beta   90.00
_cell.angle_gamma   90.00
#
_symmetry.space_group_name_H-M   'P 1'
#
loop_
_entity.id
_entity.type
_entity.pdbx_description
1 polymer ?
#
loop_
_entity_poly.entity_id
_entity_poly.type
_entity_poly.pdbx_seq_one_letter_code
_entity_poly.pdbx_strand_id
1 'polypeptide(L)'
;SEAIVQLLIENGAKIRVQDSLGNSVFHILTLQPNKASACQIYDLLLCYDKKEKGLEDPDAVLNYEGFTPFKLAGVEGNTVLFNHLMQRRKHVLWTFGSLTSTLYDLTEIDSWGDDQSLLELIVTTKKREARRILDLTPVNELVSLKWNKYGRPYFCILALFYVLYMICFTMCCVYRPLKERSFNKTNERDNTIYVQKLLQESYITSEDNHRLVGELITVVGAIVILILEIPDIFRFGITKYFGQTILGGPFHAIIIVYACMILLTMVMRLTSTNGEVVPMSLALVLGWCNIMYFARGFQMLGPFTIMIQKMIFGDLLRFCWLMAVVILGFASAFYIIFQTEDPDELGHFYSYPMALYSTFQLFLTIIDGPANYEVDLPFMYGITYSAFAIIAALLMLNLLIAMMGDTHWRVAHERDELWRAQVVSTTIMLERKLPQCLWPRLGICGKEYGNLCTSSMIKRILCVWISLNLNLNQRLFT
;
A
#
# COMPACT_ATOMS: atom_id res chain seq x y z
N SER A 1 18.28 -38.46 -6.54
CA SER A 1 18.30 -39.93 -6.42
C SER A 1 18.38 -40.27 -4.95
N GLU A 2 17.36 -40.92 -4.40
CA GLU A 2 17.27 -41.27 -2.96
C GLU A 2 18.41 -42.19 -2.54
N ALA A 3 18.80 -43.14 -3.40
CA ALA A 3 19.88 -44.09 -3.14
C ALA A 3 21.23 -43.41 -2.83
N ILE A 4 21.53 -42.28 -3.49
CA ILE A 4 22.77 -41.52 -3.24
C ILE A 4 22.70 -40.84 -1.87
N VAL A 5 21.54 -40.30 -1.51
CA VAL A 5 21.33 -39.66 -0.21
C VAL A 5 21.53 -40.67 0.92
N GLN A 6 20.95 -41.87 0.78
CA GLN A 6 21.13 -42.96 1.76
C GLN A 6 22.59 -43.36 1.90
N LEU A 7 23.28 -43.60 0.78
CA LEU A 7 24.69 -43.97 0.77
C LEU A 7 25.57 -42.91 1.46
N LEU A 8 25.31 -41.63 1.25
CA LEU A 8 26.06 -40.54 1.89
C LEU A 8 25.85 -40.52 3.41
N ILE A 9 24.60 -40.71 3.87
CA ILE A 9 24.28 -40.73 5.30
C ILE A 9 24.92 -41.95 5.98
N GLU A 10 24.87 -43.11 5.33
CA GLU A 10 25.53 -44.34 5.82
C GLU A 10 27.05 -44.18 5.95
N ASN A 11 27.66 -43.39 5.07
CA ASN A 11 29.09 -43.05 5.12
C ASN A 11 29.42 -41.84 6.03
N GLY A 12 28.49 -41.42 6.91
CA GLY A 12 28.76 -40.42 7.95
C GLY A 12 28.54 -38.97 7.54
N ALA A 13 27.80 -38.70 6.46
CA ALA A 13 27.42 -37.33 6.09
C ALA A 13 26.51 -36.71 7.16
N LYS A 14 26.90 -35.53 7.66
CA LYS A 14 26.14 -34.77 8.66
C LYS A 14 25.04 -33.93 8.00
N ILE A 15 23.79 -34.16 8.40
CA ILE A 15 22.59 -33.48 7.85
C ILE A 15 22.53 -31.99 8.25
N ARG A 16 23.07 -31.67 9.43
CA ARG A 16 22.98 -30.34 10.07
C ARG A 16 24.05 -29.34 9.62
N VAL A 17 24.83 -29.66 8.59
CA VAL A 17 25.85 -28.74 8.05
C VAL A 17 25.19 -27.61 7.28
N GLN A 18 25.70 -26.40 7.48
CA GLN A 18 25.25 -25.20 6.78
C GLN A 18 26.24 -24.80 5.68
N ASP A 19 25.73 -24.23 4.61
CA ASP A 19 26.55 -23.61 3.57
C ASP A 19 27.10 -22.23 4.02
N SER A 20 27.78 -21.54 3.11
CA SER A 20 28.30 -20.18 3.32
C SER A 20 27.23 -19.12 3.61
N LEU A 21 25.96 -19.40 3.35
CA LEU A 21 24.81 -18.52 3.59
C LEU A 21 24.03 -18.94 4.86
N GLY A 22 24.52 -19.96 5.58
CA GLY A 22 23.81 -20.50 6.74
C GLY A 22 22.67 -21.46 6.38
N ASN A 23 22.49 -21.80 5.10
CA ASN A 23 21.42 -22.69 4.65
C ASN A 23 21.78 -24.14 4.97
N SER A 24 20.91 -24.82 5.71
CA SER A 24 20.93 -26.28 5.84
C SER A 24 20.37 -26.96 4.58
N VAL A 25 20.52 -28.28 4.49
CA VAL A 25 19.93 -29.07 3.39
C VAL A 25 18.42 -28.85 3.25
N PHE A 26 17.71 -28.61 4.36
CA PHE A 26 16.26 -28.34 4.37
C PHE A 26 15.93 -26.99 3.72
N HIS A 27 16.76 -25.96 3.94
CA HIS A 27 16.61 -24.68 3.24
C HIS A 27 16.83 -24.86 1.73
N ILE A 28 17.85 -25.62 1.33
CA ILE A 28 18.16 -25.86 -0.09
C ILE A 28 17.03 -26.62 -0.79
N LEU A 29 16.38 -27.57 -0.10
CA LEU A 29 15.22 -28.29 -0.61
C LEU A 29 14.02 -27.37 -0.86
N THR A 30 13.84 -26.32 -0.06
CA THR A 30 12.73 -25.37 -0.25
C THR A 30 12.85 -24.58 -1.55
N LEU A 31 14.08 -24.37 -2.02
CA LEU A 31 14.43 -23.61 -3.22
C LEU A 31 14.37 -24.45 -4.51
N GLN A 32 14.16 -25.76 -4.41
CA GLN A 32 14.18 -26.64 -5.58
C GLN A 32 12.94 -26.43 -6.46
N PRO A 33 13.09 -26.44 -7.81
CA PRO A 33 11.97 -26.26 -8.73
C PRO A 33 11.02 -27.46 -8.71
N ASN A 34 11.55 -28.68 -8.53
CA ASN A 34 10.74 -29.89 -8.38
C ASN A 34 10.26 -30.03 -6.94
N LYS A 35 9.13 -29.37 -6.66
CA LYS A 35 8.53 -29.27 -5.33
C LYS A 35 8.07 -30.64 -4.77
N ALA A 36 7.65 -31.57 -5.63
CA ALA A 36 7.13 -32.88 -5.20
C ALA A 36 8.24 -33.84 -4.75
N SER A 37 9.30 -33.97 -5.55
CA SER A 37 10.47 -34.78 -5.17
C SER A 37 11.21 -34.17 -3.98
N ALA A 38 11.19 -32.85 -3.83
CA ALA A 38 11.74 -32.18 -2.66
C ALA A 38 11.05 -32.64 -1.36
N CYS A 39 9.72 -32.80 -1.34
CA CYS A 39 9.00 -33.31 -0.16
C CYS A 39 9.41 -34.75 0.21
N GLN A 40 9.57 -35.63 -0.78
CA GLN A 40 9.99 -37.02 -0.54
C GLN A 40 11.40 -37.09 0.08
N ILE A 41 12.33 -36.31 -0.47
CA ILE A 41 13.69 -36.22 0.07
C ILE A 41 13.69 -35.54 1.45
N TYR A 42 12.81 -34.56 1.67
CA TYR A 42 12.63 -33.90 2.95
C TYR A 42 12.25 -34.92 4.03
N ASP A 43 11.24 -35.76 3.77
CA ASP A 43 10.80 -36.80 4.70
C ASP A 43 11.88 -37.85 4.92
N LEU A 44 12.60 -38.25 3.87
CA LEU A 44 13.72 -39.18 3.96
C LEU A 44 14.80 -38.66 4.92
N LEU A 45 15.22 -37.40 4.75
CA LEU A 45 16.26 -36.79 5.59
C LEU A 45 15.84 -36.66 7.06
N LEU A 46 14.57 -36.35 7.32
CA LEU A 46 14.04 -36.31 8.67
C LEU A 46 14.02 -37.68 9.34
N CYS A 47 13.72 -38.75 8.60
CA CYS A 47 13.76 -40.12 9.11
C CYS A 47 15.18 -40.53 9.55
N TYR A 48 16.21 -40.01 8.87
CA TYR A 48 17.61 -40.29 9.20
C TYR A 48 18.19 -39.41 10.31
N ASP A 49 17.53 -38.30 10.67
CA ASP A 49 17.97 -37.48 11.79
C ASP A 49 17.74 -38.25 13.10
N LYS A 50 18.82 -38.80 13.66
CA LYS A 50 18.81 -39.37 15.01
C LYS A 50 18.52 -38.22 15.96
N LYS A 51 17.38 -38.27 16.66
CA LYS A 51 17.06 -37.35 17.76
C LYS A 51 18.10 -37.51 18.88
N GLU A 52 19.25 -36.87 18.72
CA GLU A 52 20.21 -36.69 19.81
C GLU A 52 19.53 -35.83 20.86
N LYS A 53 19.42 -36.36 22.08
CA LYS A 53 18.78 -35.67 23.20
C LYS A 53 19.49 -34.34 23.45
N GLY A 54 18.79 -33.23 23.23
CA GLY A 54 19.25 -31.88 23.58
C GLY A 54 19.48 -30.95 22.39
N LEU A 55 19.52 -31.44 21.14
CA LEU A 55 19.56 -30.58 19.96
C LEU A 55 18.14 -30.23 19.51
N GLU A 56 17.91 -28.96 19.12
CA GLU A 56 16.67 -28.52 18.50
C GLU A 56 16.38 -29.34 17.24
N ASP A 57 15.09 -29.47 16.88
CA ASP A 57 14.69 -30.16 15.65
C ASP A 57 15.40 -29.52 14.45
N PRO A 58 15.82 -30.30 13.45
CA PRO A 58 16.57 -29.78 12.29
C PRO A 58 15.75 -28.76 11.47
N ASP A 59 14.42 -28.81 11.63
CA ASP A 59 13.45 -27.86 11.07
C ASP A 59 13.48 -26.48 11.77
N ALA A 60 14.14 -26.35 12.92
CA ALA A 60 14.27 -25.10 13.69
C ALA A 60 15.60 -24.36 13.43
N VAL A 61 16.54 -24.97 12.69
CA VAL A 61 17.81 -24.34 12.34
C VAL A 61 17.55 -23.08 11.50
N LEU A 62 18.17 -21.97 11.88
CA LEU A 62 18.05 -20.68 11.19
C LEU A 62 19.18 -20.48 10.19
N ASN A 63 18.88 -19.85 9.05
CA ASN A 63 19.91 -19.31 8.15
C ASN A 63 20.48 -17.98 8.70
N TYR A 64 21.51 -17.42 8.03
CA TYR A 64 22.08 -16.13 8.45
C TYR A 64 21.13 -14.94 8.32
N GLU A 65 20.03 -15.09 7.57
CA GLU A 65 18.95 -14.10 7.48
C GLU A 65 17.87 -14.30 8.57
N GLY A 66 17.98 -15.32 9.42
CA GLY A 66 17.02 -15.61 10.50
C GLY A 66 15.77 -16.39 10.07
N PHE A 67 15.78 -17.06 8.91
CA PHE A 67 14.69 -17.90 8.42
C PHE A 67 14.87 -19.36 8.80
N THR A 68 13.78 -20.01 9.20
CA THR A 68 13.64 -21.47 9.22
C THR A 68 13.30 -21.97 7.81
N PRO A 69 13.47 -23.29 7.51
CA PRO A 69 13.00 -23.87 6.26
C PRO A 69 11.51 -23.63 6.01
N PHE A 70 10.71 -23.60 7.09
CA PHE A 70 9.28 -23.31 7.03
C PHE A 70 9.01 -21.84 6.64
N LYS A 71 9.69 -20.87 7.26
CA LYS A 71 9.60 -19.45 6.88
C LYS A 71 10.07 -19.21 5.45
N LEU A 72 11.15 -19.86 5.04
CA LEU A 72 11.69 -19.76 3.69
C LEU A 72 10.70 -20.31 2.65
N ALA A 73 10.05 -21.44 2.90
CA ALA A 73 9.00 -21.97 2.02
C ALA A 73 7.86 -20.97 1.79
N GLY A 74 7.50 -20.19 2.81
CA GLY A 74 6.51 -19.12 2.70
C GLY A 74 7.00 -17.92 1.87
N VAL A 75 8.23 -17.46 2.11
CA VAL A 75 8.85 -16.33 1.38
C VAL A 75 9.03 -16.63 -0.11
N GLU A 76 9.39 -17.86 -0.43
CA GLU A 76 9.55 -18.35 -1.80
C GLU A 76 8.22 -18.60 -2.51
N GLY A 77 7.15 -18.88 -1.76
CA GLY A 77 5.86 -19.27 -2.33
C GLY A 77 5.79 -20.74 -2.75
N ASN A 78 6.56 -21.61 -2.09
CA ASN A 78 6.49 -23.05 -2.31
C ASN A 78 5.27 -23.65 -1.61
N THR A 79 4.09 -23.52 -2.24
CA THR A 79 2.80 -23.98 -1.68
C THR A 79 2.77 -25.48 -1.37
N VAL A 80 3.44 -26.30 -2.18
CA VAL A 80 3.47 -27.76 -2.03
C VAL A 80 4.24 -28.15 -0.77
N LEU A 81 5.47 -27.66 -0.63
CA LEU A 81 6.28 -27.94 0.55
C LEU A 81 5.69 -27.28 1.80
N PHE A 82 5.16 -26.07 1.68
CA PHE A 82 4.51 -25.40 2.82
C PHE A 82 3.31 -26.21 3.33
N ASN A 83 2.44 -26.70 2.44
CA ASN A 83 1.32 -27.55 2.85
C ASN A 83 1.80 -28.88 3.44
N HIS A 84 2.86 -29.47 2.87
CA HIS A 84 3.49 -30.69 3.40
C HIS A 84 3.99 -30.51 4.83
N LEU A 85 4.76 -29.44 5.09
CA LEU A 85 5.22 -29.09 6.44
C LEU A 85 4.06 -28.80 7.39
N MET A 86 3.00 -28.19 6.88
CA MET A 86 1.78 -27.93 7.66
C MET A 86 1.04 -29.22 8.06
N GLN A 87 1.05 -30.26 7.22
CA GLN A 87 0.47 -31.56 7.57
C GLN A 87 1.16 -32.19 8.79
N ARG A 88 2.45 -31.93 8.99
CA ARG A 88 3.20 -32.39 10.18
C ARG A 88 2.91 -31.54 11.42
N ARG A 89 2.55 -30.26 11.22
CA ARG A 89 2.23 -29.28 12.26
C ARG A 89 0.73 -29.19 12.60
N LYS A 90 -0.07 -30.13 12.12
CA LYS A 90 -1.50 -30.23 12.46
C LYS A 90 -1.80 -31.45 13.32
N HIS A 91 -2.76 -31.32 14.22
CA HIS A 91 -3.29 -32.43 15.00
C HIS A 91 -4.78 -32.56 14.76
N VAL A 92 -5.26 -33.74 14.35
CA VAL A 92 -6.70 -33.98 14.20
C VAL A 92 -7.27 -34.29 15.58
N LEU A 93 -8.25 -33.50 16.04
CA LEU A 93 -8.90 -33.76 17.34
C LEU A 93 -9.93 -34.86 17.20
N TRP A 94 -10.82 -34.73 16.22
CA TRP A 94 -11.89 -35.69 15.95
C TRP A 94 -12.41 -35.53 14.53
N THR A 95 -13.05 -36.59 14.05
CA THR A 95 -13.70 -36.65 12.73
C THR A 95 -15.11 -37.21 12.91
N PHE A 96 -16.12 -36.47 12.47
CA PHE A 96 -17.52 -36.88 12.52
C PHE A 96 -18.12 -36.86 11.11
N GLY A 97 -18.14 -38.02 10.45
CA GLY A 97 -18.59 -38.12 9.06
C GLY A 97 -17.71 -37.27 8.14
N SER A 98 -18.30 -36.25 7.52
CA SER A 98 -17.60 -35.26 6.68
C SER A 98 -16.97 -34.09 7.44
N LEU A 99 -17.24 -33.95 8.74
CA LEU A 99 -16.71 -32.87 9.57
C LEU A 99 -15.39 -33.31 10.20
N THR A 100 -14.36 -32.50 10.05
CA THR A 100 -13.06 -32.74 10.70
C THR A 100 -12.66 -31.52 11.51
N SER A 101 -12.32 -31.74 12.79
CA SER A 101 -11.77 -30.70 13.65
C SER A 101 -10.26 -30.88 13.73
N THR A 102 -9.54 -29.86 13.25
CA THR A 102 -8.09 -29.88 13.18
C THR A 102 -7.49 -28.71 13.95
N LEU A 103 -6.41 -29.02 14.65
CA LEU A 103 -5.56 -28.12 15.41
C LEU A 103 -4.37 -27.77 14.55
N TYR A 104 -4.05 -26.48 14.39
CA TYR A 104 -2.81 -26.05 13.75
C TYR A 104 -1.88 -25.39 14.76
N ASP A 105 -0.59 -25.72 14.69
CA ASP A 105 0.46 -24.98 15.38
C ASP A 105 0.72 -23.64 14.68
N LEU A 106 0.53 -22.55 15.43
CA LEU A 106 0.68 -21.19 14.94
C LEU A 106 2.01 -20.52 15.32
N THR A 107 2.92 -21.25 15.97
CA THR A 107 4.09 -20.66 16.64
C THR A 107 4.98 -19.81 15.72
N GLU A 108 5.25 -20.25 14.49
CA GLU A 108 6.05 -19.50 13.50
C GLU A 108 5.22 -18.60 12.55
N ILE A 109 3.90 -18.75 12.57
CA ILE A 109 2.98 -18.05 11.65
C ILE A 109 2.55 -16.70 12.24
N ASP A 110 2.23 -16.70 13.53
CA ASP A 110 1.70 -15.55 14.26
C ASP A 110 2.79 -14.51 14.60
N SER A 111 2.41 -13.25 14.74
CA SER A 111 3.31 -12.10 14.88
C SER A 111 3.75 -11.81 16.33
N TRP A 112 3.13 -12.44 17.32
CA TRP A 112 3.33 -12.13 18.73
C TRP A 112 4.51 -12.88 19.36
N GLY A 113 5.73 -12.62 18.91
CA GLY A 113 6.92 -13.19 19.57
C GLY A 113 8.19 -13.12 18.74
N ASP A 114 8.06 -13.10 17.42
CA ASP A 114 9.19 -12.98 16.50
C ASP A 114 9.22 -11.57 15.88
N ASP A 115 10.41 -10.98 15.82
CA ASP A 115 10.64 -9.72 15.11
C ASP A 115 10.34 -9.83 13.60
N GLN A 116 10.37 -11.06 13.06
CA GLN A 116 10.02 -11.41 11.69
C GLN A 116 9.01 -12.57 11.65
N SER A 117 7.74 -12.20 11.61
CA SER A 117 6.63 -13.15 11.47
C SER A 117 6.49 -13.64 10.03
N LEU A 118 6.01 -14.89 9.83
CA LEU A 118 5.75 -15.42 8.49
C LEU A 118 4.82 -14.50 7.68
N LEU A 119 3.76 -13.98 8.31
CA LEU A 119 2.79 -13.10 7.66
C LEU A 119 3.45 -11.80 7.16
N GLU A 120 4.36 -11.23 7.94
CA GLU A 120 5.12 -10.03 7.55
C GLU A 120 6.09 -10.33 6.42
N LEU A 121 6.76 -11.49 6.46
CA LEU A 121 7.67 -11.92 5.40
C LEU A 121 6.94 -12.15 4.07
N ILE A 122 5.74 -12.76 4.09
CA ILE A 122 4.90 -12.97 2.91
C ILE A 122 4.43 -11.64 2.32
N VAL A 123 4.04 -10.67 3.16
CA VAL A 123 3.57 -9.36 2.68
C VAL A 123 4.72 -8.51 2.16
N THR A 124 5.91 -8.61 2.77
CA THR A 124 7.09 -7.83 2.40
C THR A 124 7.92 -8.45 1.28
N THR A 125 7.60 -9.66 0.80
CA THR A 125 8.31 -10.24 -0.35
C THR A 125 7.84 -9.62 -1.67
N LYS A 126 8.75 -9.49 -2.63
CA LYS A 126 8.41 -9.09 -4.01
C LYS A 126 7.87 -10.27 -4.82
N LYS A 127 8.07 -11.51 -4.35
CA LYS A 127 7.67 -12.73 -5.06
C LYS A 127 6.16 -12.85 -5.07
N ARG A 128 5.58 -12.95 -6.28
CA ARG A 128 4.13 -13.11 -6.44
C ARG A 128 3.64 -14.45 -5.90
N GLU A 129 4.42 -15.52 -6.07
CA GLU A 129 4.04 -16.87 -5.64
C GLU A 129 3.77 -16.95 -4.13
N ALA A 130 4.49 -16.17 -3.32
CA ALA A 130 4.29 -16.11 -1.87
C ALA A 130 2.87 -15.69 -1.47
N ARG A 131 2.17 -14.91 -2.31
CA ARG A 131 0.79 -14.47 -2.02
C ARG A 131 -0.19 -15.64 -1.98
N ARG A 132 0.07 -16.70 -2.74
CA ARG A 132 -0.74 -17.94 -2.73
C ARG A 132 -0.66 -18.68 -1.40
N ILE A 133 0.35 -18.43 -0.58
CA ILE A 133 0.45 -18.99 0.78
C ILE A 133 -0.67 -18.45 1.68
N LEU A 134 -1.15 -17.23 1.43
CA LEU A 134 -2.27 -16.62 2.16
C LEU A 134 -3.58 -17.37 1.90
N ASP A 135 -3.69 -18.10 0.78
CA ASP A 135 -4.87 -18.89 0.38
C ASP A 135 -4.95 -20.24 1.08
N LEU A 136 -3.85 -20.67 1.71
CA LEU A 136 -3.82 -21.93 2.42
C LEU A 136 -4.66 -21.85 3.70
N THR A 137 -5.43 -22.90 3.95
CA THR A 137 -6.46 -22.98 5.00
C THR A 137 -6.03 -22.40 6.36
N PRO A 138 -4.91 -22.79 6.99
CA PRO A 138 -4.58 -22.27 8.33
C PRO A 138 -4.26 -20.77 8.34
N VAL A 139 -3.64 -20.27 7.27
CA VAL A 139 -3.25 -18.85 7.15
C VAL A 139 -4.48 -18.01 6.84
N ASN A 140 -5.31 -18.47 5.91
CA ASN A 140 -6.54 -17.77 5.53
C ASN A 140 -7.51 -17.64 6.71
N GLU A 141 -7.75 -18.74 7.44
CA GLU A 141 -8.65 -18.74 8.60
C GLU A 141 -8.11 -17.91 9.76
N LEU A 142 -6.79 -17.91 9.97
CA LEU A 142 -6.17 -17.05 10.98
C LEU A 142 -6.40 -15.57 10.65
N VAL A 143 -6.10 -15.16 9.42
CA VAL A 143 -6.22 -13.76 8.98
C VAL A 143 -7.68 -13.31 8.95
N SER A 144 -8.59 -14.16 8.45
CA SER A 144 -10.02 -13.84 8.39
C SER A 144 -10.57 -13.60 9.81
N LEU A 145 -10.16 -14.43 10.77
CA LEU A 145 -10.53 -14.27 12.18
C LEU A 145 -9.92 -13.01 12.78
N LYS A 146 -8.63 -12.72 12.55
CA LYS A 146 -7.97 -11.48 13.01
C LYS A 146 -8.70 -10.24 12.50
N TRP A 147 -8.98 -10.23 11.19
CA TRP A 147 -9.60 -9.10 10.51
C TRP A 147 -11.04 -8.88 10.96
N ASN A 148 -11.87 -9.93 10.98
CA ASN A 148 -13.29 -9.76 11.30
C ASN A 148 -13.52 -9.41 12.77
N LYS A 149 -12.70 -9.93 13.69
CA LYS A 149 -12.87 -9.71 15.13
C LYS A 149 -12.28 -8.38 15.61
N TYR A 150 -11.07 -8.04 15.17
CA TYR A 150 -10.34 -6.86 15.67
C TYR A 150 -9.96 -5.89 14.57
N GLY A 151 -9.42 -6.37 13.44
CA GLY A 151 -8.88 -5.51 12.39
C GLY A 151 -9.90 -4.54 11.81
N ARG A 152 -11.03 -5.04 11.32
CA ARG A 152 -12.09 -4.26 10.68
C ARG A 152 -12.71 -3.20 11.60
N PRO A 153 -13.15 -3.49 12.84
CA PRO A 153 -13.71 -2.45 13.71
C PRO A 153 -12.68 -1.38 14.08
N TYR A 154 -11.45 -1.76 14.46
CA TYR A 154 -10.41 -0.78 14.78
C TYR A 154 -10.01 0.06 13.57
N PHE A 155 -9.94 -0.54 12.39
CA PHE A 155 -9.64 0.17 11.15
C PHE A 155 -10.73 1.17 10.77
N CYS A 156 -12.02 0.80 10.91
CA CYS A 156 -13.13 1.71 10.70
C CYS A 156 -13.13 2.87 11.71
N ILE A 157 -12.83 2.61 12.98
CA ILE A 157 -12.72 3.65 14.02
C ILE A 157 -11.55 4.60 13.70
N LEU A 158 -10.40 4.06 13.29
CA LEU A 158 -9.26 4.87 12.86
C LEU A 158 -9.60 5.74 11.64
N ALA A 159 -10.31 5.17 10.66
CA ALA A 159 -10.79 5.91 9.49
C ALA A 159 -11.74 7.06 9.88
N LEU A 160 -12.66 6.80 10.82
CA LEU A 160 -13.56 7.83 11.36
C LEU A 160 -12.77 8.97 12.01
N PHE A 161 -11.81 8.66 12.89
CA PHE A 161 -10.97 9.67 13.52
C PHE A 161 -10.15 10.47 12.51
N TYR A 162 -9.60 9.81 11.48
CA TYR A 162 -8.87 10.49 10.43
C TYR A 162 -9.78 11.44 9.61
N VAL A 163 -11.00 11.02 9.29
CA VAL A 163 -11.98 11.88 8.59
C VAL A 163 -12.35 13.08 9.46
N LEU A 164 -12.61 12.89 10.75
CA LEU A 164 -12.88 13.99 11.68
C LEU A 164 -11.69 14.95 11.79
N TYR A 165 -10.48 14.41 11.84
CA TYR A 165 -9.24 15.19 11.83
C TYR A 165 -9.10 16.03 10.55
N MET A 166 -9.41 15.45 9.37
CA MET A 166 -9.40 16.17 8.10
C MET A 166 -10.49 17.25 8.02
N ILE A 167 -11.69 16.97 8.54
CA ILE A 167 -12.76 17.98 8.65
C ILE A 167 -12.29 19.14 9.53
N CYS A 168 -11.72 18.86 10.71
CA CYS A 168 -11.14 19.89 11.58
C CYS A 168 -10.09 20.75 10.85
N PHE A 169 -9.16 20.11 10.14
CA PHE A 169 -8.15 20.79 9.33
C PHE A 169 -8.77 21.69 8.24
N THR A 170 -9.76 21.18 7.50
CA THR A 170 -10.45 21.98 6.48
C THR A 170 -11.17 23.18 7.07
N MET A 171 -11.84 23.03 8.22
CA MET A 171 -12.52 24.14 8.89
C MET A 171 -11.51 25.22 9.30
N CYS A 172 -10.33 24.84 9.79
CA CYS A 172 -9.26 25.80 10.10
C CYS A 172 -8.76 26.55 8.85
N CYS A 173 -8.67 25.86 7.70
CA CYS A 173 -8.24 26.46 6.44
C CYS A 173 -9.31 27.38 5.84
N VAL A 174 -10.59 27.03 5.95
CA VAL A 174 -11.71 27.84 5.44
C VAL A 174 -11.84 29.15 6.23
N TYR A 175 -11.74 29.09 7.55
CA TYR A 175 -11.80 30.28 8.42
C TYR A 175 -10.44 30.93 8.67
N ARG A 176 -9.53 30.84 7.68
CA ARG A 176 -8.20 31.44 7.76
C ARG A 176 -8.28 32.95 8.00
N PRO A 177 -7.39 33.52 8.83
CA PRO A 177 -7.41 34.95 9.12
C PRO A 177 -6.93 35.78 7.90
N LEU A 178 -7.90 36.41 7.24
CA LEU A 178 -7.72 37.28 6.08
C LEU A 178 -8.17 38.71 6.43
N LYS A 179 -7.51 39.71 5.83
CA LYS A 179 -7.89 41.13 5.87
C LYS A 179 -7.96 41.68 4.46
N GLU A 180 -8.74 42.74 4.28
CA GLU A 180 -8.76 43.46 3.00
C GLU A 180 -7.38 44.03 2.68
N ARG A 181 -7.05 44.05 1.39
CA ARG A 181 -5.80 44.61 0.89
C ARG A 181 -5.70 46.09 1.26
N SER A 182 -4.60 46.47 1.92
CA SER A 182 -4.35 47.86 2.33
C SER A 182 -3.64 48.71 1.28
N PHE A 183 -2.98 48.12 0.29
CA PHE A 183 -2.20 48.83 -0.74
C PHE A 183 -2.99 48.99 -2.05
N ASN A 184 -2.80 50.09 -2.77
CA ASN A 184 -3.47 50.32 -4.04
C ASN A 184 -3.09 49.26 -5.10
N LYS A 185 -4.01 49.01 -6.04
CA LYS A 185 -3.80 48.13 -7.19
C LYS A 185 -2.71 48.74 -8.09
N THR A 186 -1.60 48.03 -8.26
CA THR A 186 -0.44 48.48 -9.06
C THR A 186 -0.42 47.92 -10.48
N ASN A 187 -1.10 46.79 -10.71
CA ASN A 187 -1.18 46.13 -12.01
C ASN A 187 -2.64 45.76 -12.29
N GLU A 188 -3.14 46.04 -13.49
CA GLU A 188 -4.53 45.71 -13.87
C GLU A 188 -4.85 44.22 -13.78
N ARG A 189 -3.85 43.35 -13.96
CA ARG A 189 -3.99 41.89 -13.81
C ARG A 189 -3.89 41.38 -12.37
N ASP A 190 -3.55 42.25 -11.42
CA ASP A 190 -3.48 41.90 -10.00
C ASP A 190 -4.90 41.91 -9.39
N ASN A 191 -5.49 40.72 -9.30
CA ASN A 191 -6.84 40.50 -8.79
C ASN A 191 -6.86 40.17 -7.29
N THR A 192 -5.79 40.47 -6.54
CA THR A 192 -5.74 40.16 -5.10
C THR A 192 -6.60 41.14 -4.29
N ILE A 193 -7.64 40.61 -3.65
CA ILE A 193 -8.60 41.37 -2.81
C ILE A 193 -8.26 41.24 -1.32
N TYR A 194 -7.94 40.01 -0.90
CA TYR A 194 -7.64 39.68 0.50
C TYR A 194 -6.17 39.32 0.68
N VAL A 195 -5.60 39.79 1.78
CA VAL A 195 -4.23 39.50 2.21
C VAL A 195 -4.28 38.83 3.58
N GLN A 196 -3.31 37.97 3.86
CA GLN A 196 -3.16 37.33 5.15
C GLN A 196 -3.00 38.35 6.30
N LYS A 197 -3.72 38.13 7.40
CA LYS A 197 -3.49 38.86 8.66
C LYS A 197 -2.18 38.42 9.31
N LEU A 198 -1.50 39.36 9.99
CA LEU A 198 -0.32 39.02 10.79
C LEU A 198 -0.74 38.24 12.05
N LEU A 199 0.19 37.50 12.64
CA LEU A 199 -0.07 36.67 13.81
C LEU A 199 -0.67 37.46 14.99
N GLN A 200 -0.16 38.68 15.23
CA GLN A 200 -0.67 39.57 16.29
C GLN A 200 -2.14 39.99 16.08
N GLU A 201 -2.57 40.12 14.82
CA GLU A 201 -3.92 40.54 14.45
C GLU A 201 -4.90 39.36 14.37
N SER A 202 -4.41 38.12 14.41
CA SER A 202 -5.17 36.93 14.03
C SER A 202 -5.86 36.21 15.20
N TYR A 203 -5.49 36.48 16.45
CA TYR A 203 -5.98 35.70 17.62
C TYR A 203 -6.53 36.61 18.72
N ILE A 204 -7.46 37.50 18.35
CA ILE A 204 -8.05 38.47 19.28
C ILE A 204 -9.49 38.09 19.63
N THR A 205 -10.24 37.57 18.66
CA THR A 205 -11.68 37.29 18.85
C THR A 205 -11.92 35.92 19.45
N SER A 206 -13.08 35.73 20.09
CA SER A 206 -13.51 34.43 20.61
C SER A 206 -13.64 33.37 19.51
N GLU A 207 -13.95 33.75 18.27
CA GLU A 207 -13.98 32.83 17.12
C GLU A 207 -12.58 32.36 16.73
N ASP A 208 -11.58 33.26 16.80
CA ASP A 208 -10.18 32.91 16.56
C ASP A 208 -9.65 31.93 17.60
N ASN A 209 -10.15 31.97 18.84
CA ASN A 209 -9.78 31.00 19.89
C ASN A 209 -10.23 29.58 19.54
N HIS A 210 -11.42 29.42 18.96
CA HIS A 210 -11.89 28.10 18.50
C HIS A 210 -11.02 27.59 17.35
N ARG A 211 -10.65 28.47 16.41
CA ARG A 211 -9.72 28.13 15.34
C ARG A 211 -8.34 27.74 15.88
N LEU A 212 -7.81 28.45 16.88
CA LEU A 212 -6.52 28.16 17.50
C LEU A 212 -6.49 26.74 18.09
N VAL A 213 -7.57 26.30 18.76
CA VAL A 213 -7.69 24.93 19.27
C VAL A 213 -7.64 23.93 18.11
N GLY A 214 -8.37 24.19 17.03
CA GLY A 214 -8.34 23.35 15.82
C GLY A 214 -6.95 23.28 15.20
N GLU A 215 -6.29 24.42 15.00
CA GLU A 215 -4.92 24.50 14.48
C GLU A 215 -3.95 23.70 15.36
N LEU A 216 -4.05 23.81 16.69
CA LEU A 216 -3.24 23.03 17.63
C LEU A 216 -3.47 21.52 17.49
N ILE A 217 -4.73 21.09 17.38
CA ILE A 217 -5.09 19.67 17.15
C ILE A 217 -4.45 19.19 15.84
N THR A 218 -4.48 20.01 14.77
CA THR A 218 -3.91 19.62 13.48
C THR A 218 -2.39 19.49 13.51
N VAL A 219 -1.70 20.40 14.20
CA VAL A 219 -0.24 20.35 14.37
C VAL A 219 0.17 19.16 15.22
N VAL A 220 -0.51 18.93 16.36
CA VAL A 220 -0.25 17.77 17.23
C VAL A 220 -0.50 16.47 16.45
N GLY A 221 -1.58 16.39 15.69
CA GLY A 221 -1.87 15.25 14.82
C GLY A 221 -0.78 15.01 13.78
N ALA A 222 -0.28 16.05 13.12
CA ALA A 222 0.83 15.94 12.16
C ALA A 222 2.13 15.42 12.82
N ILE A 223 2.45 15.87 14.03
CA ILE A 223 3.61 15.37 14.79
C ILE A 223 3.42 13.89 15.15
N VAL A 224 2.23 13.50 15.63
CA VAL A 224 1.91 12.10 15.97
C VAL A 224 2.04 11.21 14.73
N ILE A 225 1.53 11.66 13.58
CA ILE A 225 1.69 10.96 12.29
C ILE A 225 3.17 10.72 11.98
N LEU A 226 4.03 11.74 12.09
CA LEU A 226 5.46 11.59 11.82
C LEU A 226 6.14 10.63 12.80
N ILE A 227 5.81 10.71 14.10
CA ILE A 227 6.33 9.80 15.12
C ILE A 227 5.93 8.35 14.84
N LEU A 228 4.72 8.10 14.32
CA LEU A 228 4.26 6.76 13.98
C LEU A 228 4.85 6.21 12.68
N GLU A 229 5.20 7.06 11.72
CA GLU A 229 5.66 6.64 10.38
C GLU A 229 7.20 6.56 10.26
N ILE A 230 7.94 7.48 10.89
CA ILE A 230 9.41 7.53 10.79
C ILE A 230 10.10 6.23 11.28
N PRO A 231 9.71 5.60 12.41
CA PRO A 231 10.33 4.35 12.86
C PRO A 231 10.12 3.19 11.86
N ASP A 232 8.97 3.15 11.19
CA ASP A 232 8.67 2.12 10.20
C ASP A 232 9.57 2.25 8.96
N ILE A 233 9.91 3.48 8.54
CA ILE A 233 10.85 3.72 7.44
C ILE A 233 12.23 3.16 7.78
N PHE A 234 12.71 3.38 9.01
CA PHE A 234 14.00 2.85 9.46
C PHE A 234 13.99 1.32 9.56
N ARG A 235 12.86 0.72 9.96
CA ARG A 235 12.73 -0.74 10.08
C ARG A 235 12.69 -1.46 8.73
N PHE A 236 11.86 -0.99 7.81
CA PHE A 236 11.64 -1.67 6.52
C PHE A 236 12.62 -1.23 5.43
N GLY A 237 13.26 -0.07 5.60
CA GLY A 237 14.07 0.58 4.59
C GLY A 237 13.23 1.33 3.55
N ILE A 238 13.75 2.47 3.08
CA ILE A 238 13.06 3.42 2.17
C ILE A 238 12.54 2.72 0.91
N THR A 239 13.38 1.90 0.26
CA THR A 239 13.04 1.27 -1.02
C THR A 239 11.93 0.22 -0.91
N LYS A 240 11.88 -0.51 0.21
CA LYS A 240 10.89 -1.55 0.45
C LYS A 240 9.56 -0.93 0.91
N TYR A 241 9.64 0.07 1.78
CA TYR A 241 8.48 0.74 2.36
C TYR A 241 7.65 1.51 1.33
N PHE A 242 8.29 2.32 0.48
CA PHE A 242 7.58 3.07 -0.57
C PHE A 242 7.35 2.25 -1.85
N GLY A 243 8.22 1.28 -2.13
CA GLY A 243 8.14 0.49 -3.37
C GLY A 243 7.04 -0.58 -3.38
N GLN A 244 6.50 -0.96 -2.22
CA GLN A 244 5.48 -2.01 -2.13
C GLN A 244 4.07 -1.45 -1.97
N THR A 245 3.31 -1.49 -3.07
CA THR A 245 1.90 -1.08 -3.11
C THR A 245 1.00 -1.84 -2.13
N ILE A 246 1.38 -3.07 -1.77
CA ILE A 246 0.65 -3.89 -0.79
C ILE A 246 0.80 -3.36 0.63
N LEU A 247 1.94 -2.76 1.01
CA LEU A 247 2.07 -2.10 2.33
C LEU A 247 1.30 -0.78 2.40
N GLY A 248 1.02 -0.16 1.25
CA GLY A 248 0.45 1.18 1.15
C GLY A 248 1.18 2.03 0.13
N GLY A 249 2.45 1.69 -0.15
CA GLY A 249 3.29 2.29 -1.18
C GLY A 249 3.26 3.83 -1.10
N PRO A 250 2.67 4.50 -2.11
CA PRO A 250 2.65 5.96 -2.18
C PRO A 250 1.80 6.63 -1.10
N PHE A 251 0.83 5.96 -0.48
CA PHE A 251 0.00 6.58 0.57
C PHE A 251 0.81 6.96 1.81
N HIS A 252 1.82 6.15 2.16
CA HIS A 252 2.75 6.48 3.24
C HIS A 252 3.58 7.73 2.90
N ALA A 253 3.99 7.90 1.64
CA ALA A 253 4.66 9.11 1.20
C ALA A 253 3.71 10.32 1.26
N ILE A 254 2.46 10.16 0.82
CA ILE A 254 1.43 11.21 0.84
C ILE A 254 1.20 11.71 2.27
N ILE A 255 1.03 10.81 3.24
CA ILE A 255 0.76 11.21 4.63
C ILE A 255 1.97 11.88 5.30
N ILE A 256 3.20 11.45 4.99
CA ILE A 256 4.43 12.10 5.47
C ILE A 256 4.56 13.50 4.87
N VAL A 257 4.39 13.65 3.55
CA VAL A 257 4.45 14.96 2.89
C VAL A 257 3.36 15.87 3.42
N TYR A 258 2.14 15.35 3.62
CA TYR A 258 1.04 16.07 4.27
C TYR A 258 1.44 16.63 5.64
N ALA A 259 1.98 15.79 6.53
CA ALA A 259 2.41 16.22 7.86
C ALA A 259 3.53 17.27 7.80
N CYS A 260 4.50 17.10 6.90
CA CYS A 260 5.56 18.08 6.66
C CYS A 260 4.99 19.42 6.15
N MET A 261 3.99 19.43 5.28
CA MET A 261 3.35 20.65 4.78
C MET A 261 2.58 21.38 5.88
N ILE A 262 1.95 20.67 6.83
CA ILE A 262 1.33 21.31 8.01
C ILE A 262 2.39 21.96 8.91
N LEU A 263 3.50 21.27 9.18
CA LEU A 263 4.58 21.85 9.97
C LEU A 263 5.21 23.07 9.28
N LEU A 264 5.37 23.02 7.96
CA LEU A 264 5.82 24.17 7.17
C LEU A 264 4.84 25.33 7.27
N THR A 265 3.54 25.05 7.19
CA THR A 265 2.47 26.06 7.37
C THR A 265 2.55 26.71 8.75
N MET A 266 2.77 25.92 9.81
CA MET A 266 2.98 26.43 11.17
C MET A 266 4.22 27.33 11.25
N VAL A 267 5.36 26.90 10.69
CA VAL A 267 6.59 27.72 10.67
C VAL A 267 6.36 29.04 9.93
N MET A 268 5.74 29.01 8.75
CA MET A 268 5.41 30.21 7.98
C MET A 268 4.47 31.15 8.73
N ARG A 269 3.51 30.60 9.50
CA ARG A 269 2.60 31.39 10.34
C ARG A 269 3.36 32.07 11.48
N LEU A 270 4.31 31.38 12.13
CA LEU A 270 5.13 31.93 13.20
C LEU A 270 6.09 33.02 12.69
N THR A 271 6.69 32.85 11.51
CA THR A 271 7.58 33.84 10.90
C THR A 271 6.83 34.95 10.17
N SER A 272 5.49 34.89 10.11
CA SER A 272 4.64 35.81 9.33
C SER A 272 5.07 35.94 7.86
N THR A 273 5.54 34.83 7.27
CA THR A 273 5.99 34.79 5.88
C THR A 273 4.80 34.72 4.93
N ASN A 274 4.82 35.52 3.86
CA ASN A 274 3.82 35.47 2.81
C ASN A 274 3.86 34.13 2.07
N GLY A 275 2.71 33.68 1.55
CA GLY A 275 2.63 32.48 0.72
C GLY A 275 2.23 31.19 1.42
N GLU A 276 1.71 31.26 2.65
CA GLU A 276 1.17 30.11 3.40
C GLU A 276 0.07 29.34 2.63
N VAL A 277 -0.59 30.00 1.65
CA VAL A 277 -1.58 29.35 0.76
C VAL A 277 -0.99 28.14 0.03
N VAL A 278 0.29 28.18 -0.35
CA VAL A 278 0.93 27.12 -1.14
C VAL A 278 1.03 25.81 -0.37
N PRO A 279 1.71 25.73 0.80
CA PRO A 279 1.76 24.48 1.56
C PRO A 279 0.37 24.06 2.09
N MET A 280 -0.49 25.01 2.44
CA MET A 280 -1.85 24.72 2.92
C MET A 280 -2.73 24.05 1.85
N SER A 281 -2.72 24.58 0.62
CA SER A 281 -3.47 24.00 -0.50
C SER A 281 -2.99 22.59 -0.86
N LEU A 282 -1.67 22.38 -0.89
CA LEU A 282 -1.09 21.05 -1.11
C LEU A 282 -1.46 20.08 0.02
N ALA A 283 -1.40 20.52 1.27
CA ALA A 283 -1.79 19.71 2.42
C ALA A 283 -3.27 19.29 2.36
N LEU A 284 -4.18 20.18 1.93
CA LEU A 284 -5.60 19.83 1.76
C LEU A 284 -5.79 18.70 0.76
N VAL A 285 -5.19 18.81 -0.43
CA VAL A 285 -5.31 17.78 -1.47
C VAL A 285 -4.71 16.45 -0.99
N LEU A 286 -3.49 16.48 -0.46
CA LEU A 286 -2.80 15.27 0.02
C LEU A 286 -3.57 14.60 1.17
N GLY A 287 -4.07 15.38 2.13
CA GLY A 287 -4.80 14.87 3.29
C GLY A 287 -6.11 14.17 2.91
N TRP A 288 -6.90 14.76 1.99
CA TRP A 288 -8.13 14.15 1.48
C TRP A 288 -7.86 12.95 0.57
N CYS A 289 -6.85 13.03 -0.32
CA CYS A 289 -6.45 11.89 -1.15
C CYS A 289 -6.02 10.69 -0.31
N ASN A 290 -5.42 10.92 0.87
CA ASN A 290 -5.03 9.84 1.76
C ASN A 290 -6.22 9.09 2.41
N ILE A 291 -7.46 9.60 2.31
CA ILE A 291 -8.65 8.81 2.71
C ILE A 291 -8.78 7.54 1.86
N MET A 292 -8.29 7.54 0.62
CA MET A 292 -8.23 6.34 -0.22
C MET A 292 -7.41 5.22 0.41
N TYR A 293 -6.49 5.50 1.33
CA TYR A 293 -5.82 4.46 2.11
C TYR A 293 -6.81 3.61 2.91
N PHE A 294 -7.84 4.24 3.49
CA PHE A 294 -8.87 3.55 4.28
C PHE A 294 -9.89 2.78 3.44
N ALA A 295 -9.95 3.00 2.11
CA ALA A 295 -10.77 2.17 1.24
C ALA A 295 -10.29 0.71 1.16
N ARG A 296 -9.03 0.43 1.53
CA ARG A 296 -8.43 -0.93 1.56
C ARG A 296 -9.14 -1.89 2.51
N GLY A 297 -9.78 -1.38 3.56
CA GLY A 297 -10.52 -2.20 4.52
C GLY A 297 -11.83 -2.78 3.99
N PHE A 298 -12.29 -2.30 2.83
CA PHE A 298 -13.54 -2.74 2.21
C PHE A 298 -13.27 -3.56 0.95
N GLN A 299 -13.88 -4.75 0.85
CA GLN A 299 -13.66 -5.67 -0.27
C GLN A 299 -14.01 -5.06 -1.63
N MET A 300 -15.03 -4.21 -1.69
CA MET A 300 -15.45 -3.54 -2.94
C MET A 300 -14.49 -2.43 -3.39
N LEU A 301 -13.92 -1.67 -2.43
CA LEU A 301 -13.13 -0.47 -2.73
C LEU A 301 -11.61 -0.75 -2.72
N GLY A 302 -11.15 -1.75 -1.98
CA GLY A 302 -9.73 -2.05 -1.82
C GLY A 302 -9.00 -2.32 -3.14
N PRO A 303 -9.43 -3.29 -3.96
CA PRO A 303 -8.78 -3.55 -5.23
C PRO A 303 -8.83 -2.35 -6.20
N PHE A 304 -9.88 -1.54 -6.13
CA PHE A 304 -10.01 -0.32 -6.94
C PHE A 304 -8.89 0.69 -6.61
N THR A 305 -8.52 0.85 -5.33
CA THR A 305 -7.37 1.72 -4.96
C THR A 305 -6.04 1.23 -5.52
N ILE A 306 -5.82 -0.09 -5.57
CA ILE A 306 -4.60 -0.69 -6.15
C ILE A 306 -4.53 -0.42 -7.65
N MET A 307 -5.68 -0.51 -8.32
CA MET A 307 -5.78 -0.21 -9.73
C MET A 307 -5.41 1.25 -10.01
N ILE A 308 -5.97 2.20 -9.26
CA ILE A 308 -5.62 3.62 -9.37
C ILE A 308 -4.11 3.83 -9.18
N GLN A 309 -3.51 3.23 -8.14
CA GLN A 309 -2.07 3.35 -7.91
C GLN A 309 -1.24 2.80 -9.07
N LYS A 310 -1.56 1.59 -9.55
CA LYS A 310 -0.83 0.97 -10.68
C LYS A 310 -0.98 1.78 -11.97
N MET A 311 -2.15 2.35 -12.19
CA MET A 311 -2.45 3.20 -13.35
C MET A 311 -1.68 4.52 -13.29
N ILE A 312 -1.63 5.19 -12.14
CA ILE A 312 -0.89 6.45 -11.96
C ILE A 312 0.63 6.23 -12.06
N PHE A 313 1.20 5.25 -11.33
CA PHE A 313 2.65 5.08 -11.28
C PHE A 313 3.21 4.24 -12.44
N GLY A 314 2.38 3.45 -13.11
CA GLY A 314 2.80 2.59 -14.23
C GLY A 314 2.53 3.23 -15.59
N ASP A 315 1.26 3.49 -15.88
CA ASP A 315 0.79 3.83 -17.23
C ASP A 315 0.83 5.34 -17.48
N LEU A 316 0.33 6.14 -16.51
CA LEU A 316 0.26 7.59 -16.63
C LEU A 316 1.64 8.22 -16.77
N LEU A 317 2.65 7.78 -16.01
CA LEU A 317 4.01 8.33 -16.14
C LEU A 317 4.63 8.10 -17.53
N ARG A 318 4.36 6.96 -18.18
CA ARG A 318 4.83 6.68 -19.54
C ARG A 318 4.11 7.58 -20.55
N PHE A 319 2.81 7.77 -20.36
CA PHE A 319 2.00 8.66 -21.18
C PHE A 319 2.41 10.13 -21.00
N CYS A 320 2.70 10.57 -19.78
CA CYS A 320 3.12 11.94 -19.47
C CYS A 320 4.36 12.36 -20.27
N TRP A 321 5.31 11.45 -20.53
CA TRP A 321 6.47 11.74 -21.36
C TRP A 321 6.10 12.05 -22.81
N LEU A 322 5.23 11.23 -23.42
CA LEU A 322 4.75 11.47 -24.79
C LEU A 322 3.92 12.75 -24.85
N MET A 323 3.04 12.95 -23.87
CA MET A 323 2.21 14.15 -23.73
C MET A 323 3.07 15.42 -23.61
N ALA A 324 4.13 15.40 -22.79
CA ALA A 324 5.00 16.55 -22.60
C ALA A 324 5.69 16.99 -23.90
N VAL A 325 6.15 16.04 -24.73
CA VAL A 325 6.78 16.35 -26.03
C VAL A 325 5.79 17.06 -26.96
N VAL A 326 4.55 16.57 -27.04
CA VAL A 326 3.49 17.19 -27.86
C VAL A 326 3.15 18.57 -27.33
N ILE A 327 2.90 18.72 -26.03
CA ILE A 327 2.54 20.01 -25.43
C ILE A 327 3.65 21.04 -25.62
N LEU A 328 4.91 20.69 -25.38
CA LEU A 328 6.04 21.62 -25.56
C LEU A 328 6.15 22.12 -27.01
N GLY A 329 5.98 21.22 -27.99
CA GLY A 329 6.01 21.57 -29.41
C GLY A 329 4.87 22.51 -29.79
N PHE A 330 3.63 22.13 -29.47
CA PHE A 330 2.45 22.90 -29.84
C PHE A 330 2.30 24.19 -29.04
N ALA A 331 2.64 24.22 -27.76
CA ALA A 331 2.61 25.45 -26.96
C ALA A 331 3.59 26.49 -27.49
N SER A 332 4.78 26.06 -27.93
CA SER A 332 5.76 26.94 -28.56
C SER A 332 5.25 27.48 -29.90
N ALA A 333 4.59 26.63 -30.71
CA ALA A 333 3.98 27.06 -31.96
C ALA A 333 2.83 28.05 -31.73
N PHE A 334 1.90 27.77 -30.81
CA PHE A 334 0.81 28.67 -30.45
C PHE A 334 1.33 30.00 -29.90
N TYR A 335 2.36 29.97 -29.05
CA TYR A 335 2.98 31.19 -28.54
C TYR A 335 3.54 32.06 -29.67
N ILE A 336 4.27 31.48 -30.64
CA ILE A 336 4.81 32.25 -31.78
C ILE A 336 3.68 32.82 -32.65
N ILE A 337 2.62 32.06 -32.91
CA ILE A 337 1.49 32.50 -33.74
C ILE A 337 0.77 33.70 -33.10
N PHE A 338 0.57 33.69 -31.78
CA PHE A 338 -0.11 34.77 -31.05
C PHE A 338 0.84 35.81 -30.46
N GLN A 339 2.15 35.72 -30.73
CA GLN A 339 3.13 36.68 -30.20
C GLN A 339 2.95 38.08 -30.81
N THR A 340 2.45 38.14 -32.05
CA THR A 340 2.20 39.39 -32.78
C THR A 340 0.77 39.90 -32.65
N GLU A 341 -0.12 39.10 -32.07
CA GLU A 341 -1.54 39.40 -31.95
C GLU A 341 -1.85 40.14 -30.65
N ASP A 342 -2.98 40.85 -30.60
CA ASP A 342 -3.41 41.55 -29.40
C ASP A 342 -3.83 40.55 -28.31
N PRO A 343 -3.13 40.52 -27.15
CA PRO A 343 -3.47 39.61 -26.06
C PRO A 343 -4.81 39.92 -25.38
N ASP A 344 -5.39 41.09 -25.59
CA ASP A 344 -6.65 41.47 -24.95
C ASP A 344 -7.88 40.85 -25.66
N GLU A 345 -7.76 40.57 -26.96
CA GLU A 345 -8.78 39.88 -27.78
C GLU A 345 -8.71 38.35 -27.63
N LEU A 346 -7.50 37.77 -27.49
CA LEU A 346 -7.31 36.33 -27.33
C LEU A 346 -6.17 35.97 -26.38
N GLY A 347 -6.42 36.15 -25.07
CA GLY A 347 -5.43 36.00 -24.01
C GLY A 347 -5.02 34.57 -23.62
N HIS A 348 -5.26 33.54 -24.43
CA HIS A 348 -4.89 32.17 -24.06
C HIS A 348 -3.37 31.91 -24.12
N PHE A 349 -2.64 32.66 -24.95
CA PHE A 349 -1.22 32.40 -25.25
C PHE A 349 -0.32 33.64 -25.06
N TYR A 350 -0.74 34.64 -24.27
CA TYR A 350 -0.01 35.92 -24.13
C TYR A 350 1.43 35.80 -23.56
N SER A 351 1.73 34.72 -22.84
CA SER A 351 3.06 34.46 -22.28
C SER A 351 3.39 32.98 -22.44
N TYR A 352 4.67 32.65 -22.56
CA TYR A 352 5.09 31.26 -22.75
C TYR A 352 4.61 30.30 -21.64
N PRO A 353 4.67 30.64 -20.33
CA PRO A 353 4.14 29.78 -19.28
C PRO A 353 2.61 29.61 -19.36
N MET A 354 1.88 30.68 -19.69
CA MET A 354 0.44 30.58 -19.90
C MET A 354 0.13 29.71 -21.12
N ALA A 355 0.90 29.85 -22.20
CA ALA A 355 0.71 29.06 -23.41
C ALA A 355 0.92 27.56 -23.16
N LEU A 356 1.90 27.18 -22.34
CA LEU A 356 2.07 25.79 -21.88
C LEU A 356 0.87 25.30 -21.09
N TYR A 357 0.36 26.11 -20.16
CA TYR A 357 -0.81 25.76 -19.33
C TYR A 357 -2.09 25.63 -20.17
N SER A 358 -2.39 26.61 -21.03
CA SER A 358 -3.53 26.59 -21.93
C SER A 358 -3.46 25.41 -22.90
N THR A 359 -2.27 25.11 -23.46
CA THR A 359 -2.09 23.96 -24.37
C THR A 359 -2.26 22.63 -23.62
N PHE A 360 -1.82 22.52 -22.37
CA PHE A 360 -2.10 21.35 -21.53
C PHE A 360 -3.61 21.18 -21.28
N GLN A 361 -4.32 22.26 -20.98
CA GLN A 361 -5.78 22.21 -20.81
C GLN A 361 -6.52 21.83 -22.11
N LEU A 362 -6.06 22.35 -23.26
CA LEU A 362 -6.57 21.98 -24.58
C LEU A 362 -6.28 20.52 -24.92
N PHE A 363 -5.10 20.01 -24.56
CA PHE A 363 -4.74 18.61 -24.78
C PHE A 363 -5.71 17.68 -24.06
N LEU A 364 -6.13 18.04 -22.84
CA LEU A 364 -7.12 17.30 -22.04
C LEU A 364 -8.58 17.66 -22.39
N THR A 365 -8.80 18.55 -23.37
CA THR A 365 -10.14 19.05 -23.76
C THR A 365 -10.95 19.62 -22.58
N ILE A 366 -10.27 20.24 -21.60
CA ILE A 366 -10.89 20.83 -20.40
C ILE A 366 -11.42 22.23 -20.69
N ILE A 367 -10.74 22.97 -21.56
CA ILE A 367 -11.16 24.30 -22.02
C ILE A 367 -11.59 24.22 -23.47
N ASP A 368 -12.49 25.11 -23.86
CA ASP A 368 -12.83 25.31 -25.26
C ASP A 368 -11.64 25.86 -26.04
N GLY A 369 -11.58 25.49 -27.32
CA GLY A 369 -10.60 26.02 -28.26
C GLY A 369 -10.69 27.55 -28.33
N PRO A 370 -9.57 28.28 -28.29
CA PRO A 370 -9.57 29.73 -28.45
C PRO A 370 -10.24 30.11 -29.77
N ALA A 371 -11.37 30.80 -29.68
CA ALA A 371 -12.15 31.25 -30.83
C ALA A 371 -12.68 32.64 -30.54
N ASN A 372 -12.33 33.59 -31.40
CA ASN A 372 -12.95 34.90 -31.48
C ASN A 372 -13.44 35.04 -32.93
N TYR A 373 -14.76 35.16 -33.12
CA TYR A 373 -15.37 35.29 -34.46
C TYR A 373 -15.54 36.74 -34.89
N GLU A 374 -15.23 37.69 -34.01
CA GLU A 374 -15.27 39.12 -34.30
C GLU A 374 -13.96 39.62 -34.93
N VAL A 375 -12.89 38.82 -34.79
CA VAL A 375 -11.54 39.14 -35.28
C VAL A 375 -11.02 38.02 -36.18
N ASP A 376 -10.36 38.39 -37.28
CA ASP A 376 -9.71 37.43 -38.17
C ASP A 376 -8.48 36.81 -37.49
N LEU A 377 -8.56 35.53 -37.17
CA LEU A 377 -7.45 34.77 -36.58
C LEU A 377 -6.36 34.49 -37.64
N PRO A 378 -5.07 34.46 -37.26
CA PRO A 378 -3.98 34.13 -38.18
C PRO A 378 -4.22 32.79 -38.87
N PHE A 379 -4.05 32.72 -40.19
CA PHE A 379 -4.26 31.49 -40.97
C PHE A 379 -3.50 30.27 -40.42
N MET A 380 -2.27 30.49 -39.93
CA MET A 380 -1.44 29.45 -39.32
C MET A 380 -2.05 28.84 -38.05
N TYR A 381 -2.88 29.59 -37.31
CA TYR A 381 -3.59 29.08 -36.15
C TYR A 381 -4.56 27.97 -36.54
N GLY A 382 -5.39 28.20 -37.56
CA GLY A 382 -6.37 27.21 -38.04
C GLY A 382 -5.72 25.88 -38.44
N ILE A 383 -4.58 25.93 -39.15
CA ILE A 383 -3.82 24.74 -39.53
C ILE A 383 -3.23 24.04 -38.29
N THR A 384 -2.53 24.79 -37.44
CA THR A 384 -1.79 24.24 -36.30
C THR A 384 -2.75 23.65 -35.26
N TYR A 385 -3.87 24.32 -34.99
CA TYR A 385 -4.91 23.87 -34.08
C TYR A 385 -5.63 22.63 -34.61
N SER A 386 -5.94 22.56 -35.91
CA SER A 386 -6.55 21.38 -36.51
C SER A 386 -5.62 20.15 -36.41
N ALA A 387 -4.32 20.34 -36.69
CA ALA A 387 -3.33 19.28 -36.54
C ALA A 387 -3.19 18.84 -35.06
N PHE A 388 -3.17 19.79 -34.13
CA PHE A 388 -3.15 19.52 -32.70
C PHE A 388 -4.36 18.71 -32.26
N ALA A 389 -5.58 19.11 -32.65
CA ALA A 389 -6.81 18.44 -32.27
C ALA A 389 -6.84 16.98 -32.75
N ILE A 390 -6.40 16.71 -33.99
CA ILE A 390 -6.30 15.35 -34.53
C ILE A 390 -5.27 14.52 -33.72
N ILE A 391 -4.07 15.05 -33.51
CA ILE A 391 -3.01 14.34 -32.79
C ILE A 391 -3.39 14.10 -31.32
N ALA A 392 -3.94 15.10 -30.64
CA ALA A 392 -4.39 15.00 -29.26
C ALA A 392 -5.54 13.99 -29.13
N ALA A 393 -6.53 14.03 -30.02
CA ALA A 393 -7.62 13.05 -30.05
C ALA A 393 -7.11 11.63 -30.29
N LEU A 394 -6.19 11.42 -31.24
CA LEU A 394 -5.58 10.12 -31.51
C LEU A 394 -4.78 9.59 -30.31
N LEU A 395 -3.98 10.44 -29.66
CA LEU A 395 -3.16 10.03 -28.52
C LEU A 395 -3.99 9.78 -27.25
N MET A 396 -4.95 10.65 -26.95
CA MET A 396 -5.83 10.50 -25.79
C MET A 396 -6.78 9.31 -25.94
N LEU A 397 -7.48 9.18 -27.07
CA LEU A 397 -8.50 8.15 -27.25
C LEU A 397 -7.86 6.75 -27.39
N ASN A 398 -6.78 6.61 -28.15
CA ASN A 398 -6.31 5.30 -28.56
C ASN A 398 -5.24 4.70 -27.63
N LEU A 399 -4.33 5.51 -27.08
CA LEU A 399 -3.23 4.97 -26.27
C LEU A 399 -3.57 4.96 -24.77
N LEU A 400 -4.17 6.04 -24.25
CA LEU A 400 -4.46 6.12 -22.83
C LEU A 400 -5.56 5.13 -22.42
N ILE A 401 -6.69 5.10 -23.15
CA ILE A 401 -7.81 4.18 -22.84
C ILE A 401 -7.39 2.72 -23.02
N ALA A 402 -6.61 2.39 -24.05
CA ALA A 402 -6.16 1.01 -24.29
C ALA A 402 -5.22 0.52 -23.17
N MET A 403 -4.27 1.35 -22.73
CA MET A 403 -3.37 0.98 -21.63
C MET A 403 -4.12 0.84 -20.31
N MET A 404 -5.02 1.78 -19.99
CA MET A 404 -5.85 1.73 -18.78
C MET A 404 -6.82 0.54 -18.79
N GLY A 405 -7.34 0.16 -19.96
CA GLY A 405 -8.21 -1.00 -20.14
C GLY A 405 -7.52 -2.34 -19.86
N ASP A 406 -6.31 -2.55 -20.40
CA ASP A 406 -5.53 -3.77 -20.15
C ASP A 406 -5.10 -3.88 -18.68
N THR A 407 -4.67 -2.76 -18.07
CA THR A 407 -4.30 -2.78 -16.65
C THR A 407 -5.50 -2.97 -15.74
N HIS A 408 -6.67 -2.40 -16.06
CA HIS A 408 -7.93 -2.70 -15.37
C HIS A 408 -8.27 -4.19 -15.45
N TRP A 409 -8.23 -4.80 -16.65
CA TRP A 409 -8.55 -6.21 -16.84
C TRP A 409 -7.64 -7.14 -16.04
N ARG A 410 -6.32 -6.93 -16.13
CA ARG A 410 -5.33 -7.73 -15.39
C ARG A 410 -5.48 -7.58 -13.88
N VAL A 411 -5.68 -6.36 -13.39
CA VAL A 411 -5.86 -6.12 -11.95
C VAL A 411 -7.19 -6.66 -11.45
N ALA A 412 -8.24 -6.64 -12.27
CA ALA A 412 -9.54 -7.21 -11.93
C ALA A 412 -9.47 -8.73 -11.71
N HIS A 413 -8.68 -9.46 -12.50
CA HIS A 413 -8.47 -10.91 -12.33
C HIS A 413 -7.71 -11.25 -11.03
N GLU A 414 -6.86 -10.34 -10.56
CA GLU A 414 -5.99 -10.53 -9.39
C GLU A 414 -6.53 -9.82 -8.15
N ARG A 415 -7.73 -9.23 -8.25
CA ARG A 415 -8.24 -8.27 -7.29
C ARG A 415 -8.37 -8.86 -5.89
N ASP A 416 -8.82 -10.11 -5.81
CA ASP A 416 -9.11 -10.78 -4.54
C ASP A 416 -7.81 -11.20 -3.85
N GLU A 417 -6.83 -11.73 -4.60
CA GLU A 417 -5.48 -12.04 -4.08
C GLU A 417 -4.80 -10.78 -3.53
N LEU A 418 -4.84 -9.69 -4.30
CA LEU A 418 -4.22 -8.42 -3.93
C LEU A 418 -4.90 -7.76 -2.73
N TRP A 419 -6.23 -7.76 -2.70
CA TRP A 419 -6.99 -7.22 -1.58
C TRP A 419 -6.72 -8.01 -0.30
N ARG A 420 -6.67 -9.35 -0.37
CA ARG A 420 -6.33 -10.16 0.81
C ARG A 420 -4.93 -9.87 1.32
N ALA A 421 -3.94 -9.75 0.44
CA ALA A 421 -2.60 -9.34 0.84
C ALA A 421 -2.59 -7.94 1.51
N GLN A 422 -3.42 -7.00 1.04
CA GLN A 422 -3.59 -5.70 1.68
C GLN A 422 -4.23 -5.80 3.06
N VAL A 423 -5.24 -6.64 3.24
CA VAL A 423 -5.90 -6.87 4.53
C VAL A 423 -4.91 -7.49 5.52
N VAL A 424 -4.12 -8.48 5.10
CA VAL A 424 -3.06 -9.09 5.91
C VAL A 424 -2.06 -8.01 6.34
N SER A 425 -1.56 -7.22 5.38
CA SER A 425 -0.62 -6.13 5.65
C SER A 425 -1.16 -5.14 6.68
N THR A 426 -2.40 -4.69 6.49
CA THR A 426 -3.08 -3.73 7.38
C THR A 426 -3.31 -4.34 8.76
N THR A 427 -3.64 -5.63 8.83
CA THR A 427 -3.84 -6.35 10.10
C THR A 427 -2.55 -6.39 10.91
N ILE A 428 -1.42 -6.75 10.28
CA ILE A 428 -0.11 -6.79 10.95
C ILE A 428 0.31 -5.39 11.41
N MET A 429 0.08 -4.38 10.56
CA MET A 429 0.38 -2.99 10.90
C MET A 429 -0.40 -2.54 12.14
N LEU A 430 -1.72 -2.81 12.19
CA LEU A 430 -2.56 -2.48 13.36
C LEU A 430 -2.13 -3.27 14.60
N GLU A 431 -1.86 -4.56 14.47
CA GLU A 431 -1.43 -5.44 15.56
C GLU A 431 -0.12 -4.97 16.21
N ARG A 432 0.77 -4.33 15.43
CA ARG A 432 2.02 -3.76 15.95
C ARG A 432 1.89 -2.36 16.54
N LYS A 433 1.07 -1.49 15.93
CA LYS A 433 0.91 -0.11 16.40
C LYS A 433 -0.02 -0.02 17.62
N LEU A 434 -0.95 -0.97 17.78
CA LEU A 434 -1.87 -0.97 18.91
C LEU A 434 -1.23 -1.60 20.16
N PRO A 435 -1.52 -1.05 21.35
CA PRO A 435 -1.06 -1.64 22.60
C PRO A 435 -1.67 -3.02 22.83
N GLN A 436 -0.94 -3.87 23.54
CA GLN A 436 -1.27 -5.27 23.81
C GLN A 436 -2.64 -5.48 24.49
N CYS A 437 -3.15 -4.48 25.21
CA CYS A 437 -4.46 -4.54 25.87
C CYS A 437 -5.64 -4.53 24.88
N LEU A 438 -5.51 -3.85 23.75
CA LEU A 438 -6.58 -3.70 22.75
C LEU A 438 -6.62 -4.89 21.79
N TRP A 439 -5.48 -5.55 21.59
CA TRP A 439 -5.34 -6.68 20.67
C TRP A 439 -4.91 -7.94 21.44
N PRO A 440 -5.86 -8.66 22.06
CA PRO A 440 -5.53 -9.88 22.77
C PRO A 440 -5.06 -10.93 21.77
N ARG A 441 -4.12 -11.76 22.22
CA ARG A 441 -3.52 -12.76 21.36
C ARG A 441 -4.55 -13.80 20.94
N LEU A 442 -4.60 -14.05 19.64
CA LEU A 442 -5.50 -15.04 19.06
C LEU A 442 -4.93 -16.46 19.19
N GLY A 443 -5.84 -17.43 19.21
CA GLY A 443 -5.54 -18.84 19.47
C GLY A 443 -5.67 -19.22 20.95
N ILE A 444 -5.92 -20.49 21.19
CA ILE A 444 -6.05 -21.09 22.52
C ILE A 444 -4.65 -21.32 23.08
N CYS A 445 -4.39 -20.86 24.31
CA CYS A 445 -3.11 -21.04 24.97
C CYS A 445 -2.96 -22.50 25.41
N GLY A 446 -1.94 -23.20 24.91
CA GLY A 446 -1.71 -24.61 25.25
C GLY A 446 -1.32 -24.85 26.71
N LYS A 447 -0.93 -23.80 27.46
CA LYS A 447 -0.49 -23.92 28.86
C LYS A 447 -1.59 -24.34 29.83
N GLU A 448 -2.84 -24.01 29.54
CA GLU A 448 -3.98 -24.32 30.42
C GLU A 448 -4.46 -25.77 30.26
N TYR A 449 -4.13 -26.43 29.13
CA TYR A 449 -4.59 -27.76 28.77
C TYR A 449 -3.51 -28.85 28.97
N GLY A 450 -2.78 -28.80 30.08
CA GLY A 450 -1.63 -29.65 30.37
C GLY A 450 -1.74 -31.09 29.86
N ASN A 451 -0.66 -31.57 29.21
CA ASN A 451 -0.37 -32.94 28.78
C ASN A 451 -1.04 -33.53 27.53
N LEU A 452 -1.84 -32.80 26.74
CA LEU A 452 -2.15 -33.21 25.34
C LEU A 452 -1.10 -32.74 24.31
N CYS A 453 -0.16 -31.87 24.72
CA CYS A 453 0.97 -31.40 23.92
C CYS A 453 2.29 -31.88 24.55
N THR A 454 2.65 -33.15 24.37
CA THR A 454 3.91 -33.74 24.89
C THR A 454 5.13 -33.53 24.01
N SER A 455 5.03 -32.69 22.96
CA SER A 455 6.21 -32.08 22.34
C SER A 455 6.37 -30.68 22.93
N SER A 456 7.56 -30.38 23.44
CA SER A 456 7.99 -29.09 24.02
C SER A 456 7.90 -27.88 23.06
N MET A 457 7.15 -28.00 21.96
CA MET A 457 7.15 -27.09 20.82
C MET A 457 5.78 -26.50 20.49
N ILE A 458 4.66 -27.05 20.99
CA ILE A 458 3.32 -26.55 20.65
C ILE A 458 2.82 -25.59 21.73
N LYS A 459 3.04 -24.28 21.53
CA LYS A 459 2.56 -23.25 22.47
C LYS A 459 1.14 -22.77 22.16
N ARG A 460 0.61 -22.98 20.93
CA ARG A 460 -0.61 -22.29 20.43
C ARG A 460 -1.43 -23.07 19.43
N ILE A 461 -2.74 -22.85 19.52
CA ILE A 461 -3.75 -23.66 18.86
C ILE A 461 -4.78 -22.74 18.17
N LEU A 462 -5.03 -22.95 16.88
CA LEU A 462 -6.26 -22.52 16.21
C LEU A 462 -7.10 -23.75 15.91
N CYS A 463 -8.35 -23.75 16.38
CA CYS A 463 -9.31 -24.79 16.06
C CYS A 463 -10.08 -24.34 14.81
N VAL A 464 -9.80 -24.97 13.68
CA VAL A 464 -10.52 -24.70 12.43
C VAL A 464 -11.55 -25.80 12.22
N TRP A 465 -12.81 -25.40 12.06
CA TRP A 465 -13.89 -26.28 11.63
C TRP A 465 -13.85 -26.38 10.11
N ILE A 466 -13.30 -27.48 9.60
CA ILE A 466 -13.34 -27.75 8.16
C ILE A 466 -14.60 -28.58 7.91
N SER A 467 -15.64 -27.92 7.39
CA SER A 467 -16.69 -28.62 6.65
C SER A 467 -16.12 -28.94 5.27
N LEU A 468 -15.91 -30.22 4.96
CA LEU A 468 -15.68 -30.62 3.57
C LEU A 468 -16.94 -30.28 2.78
N ASN A 469 -16.90 -29.14 2.10
CA ASN A 469 -17.93 -28.72 1.17
C ASN A 469 -17.81 -29.64 -0.05
N LEU A 470 -18.50 -30.78 0.00
CA LEU A 470 -18.80 -31.59 -1.18
C LEU A 470 -19.56 -30.68 -2.16
N ASN A 471 -19.02 -30.54 -3.37
CA ASN A 471 -19.66 -29.95 -4.55
C ASN A 471 -21.15 -30.34 -4.65
N LEU A 472 -22.05 -29.48 -4.16
CA LEU A 472 -23.49 -29.68 -4.26
C LEU A 472 -24.24 -28.36 -4.51
N ASN A 473 -23.62 -27.41 -5.19
CA ASN A 473 -24.23 -26.12 -5.56
C ASN A 473 -24.51 -26.00 -7.07
N GLN A 474 -25.10 -27.04 -7.69
CA GLN A 474 -25.64 -26.91 -9.06
C GLN A 474 -26.89 -27.74 -9.39
N ARG A 475 -27.56 -28.35 -8.40
CA ARG A 475 -28.88 -28.97 -8.60
C ARG A 475 -29.73 -28.80 -7.37
N LEU A 476 -30.28 -27.61 -7.16
CA LEU A 476 -31.48 -27.37 -6.36
C LEU A 476 -31.84 -25.89 -6.43
N PHE A 477 -32.13 -25.40 -7.63
CA PHE A 477 -33.19 -24.42 -7.86
C PHE A 477 -33.69 -24.68 -9.28
N THR A 478 -34.89 -25.27 -9.33
CA THR A 478 -35.87 -25.15 -10.41
C THR A 478 -36.06 -23.72 -10.86
#